data_AF-A0A0F9VL93-F1
#
_entry.id   AF-A0A0F9VL93-F1
#
_cell.length_a   1.000
_cell.length_b   1.000
_cell.length_c   1.000
_cell.angle_alpha   90.00
_cell.angle_beta   90.00
_cell.angle_gamma   90.00
#
_symmetry.space_group_name_H-M   'P 1'
#
loop_
_entity.id
_entity.type
_entity.pdbx_description
1 polymer ?
#
loop_
_entity_poly.entity_id
_entity_poly.type
_entity_poly.pdbx_seq_one_letter_code
_entity_poly.pdbx_strand_id
1 'polypeptide(L)'
;MRRLSHEYVKNLFEKEGYRLLSEYKNRRTKIKYRCINNHVRYMWPADFKNGIRCAECAGLVKKNINFIKSEFAVEGYILLTTDYINAHQKLKCICPNRHVYNMRWAMWQQGHRCAYCAGIGKPDIKFIK
;
A
#
# COMPACT_ATOMS: atom_id res chain seq x y z
N MET A 1 12.63 36.49 -5.90
CA MET A 1 12.05 35.17 -5.51
C MET A 1 13.06 34.46 -4.62
N ARG A 2 12.79 34.28 -3.31
CA ARG A 2 13.76 33.75 -2.34
C ARG A 2 13.98 32.25 -2.56
N ARG A 3 15.23 31.83 -2.78
CA ARG A 3 15.62 30.42 -2.95
C ARG A 3 15.46 29.71 -1.60
N LEU A 4 14.77 28.57 -1.58
CA LEU A 4 14.70 27.73 -0.38
C LEU A 4 16.11 27.18 -0.10
N SER A 5 16.57 27.23 1.14
CA SER A 5 17.82 26.59 1.56
C SER A 5 17.56 25.13 1.94
N HIS A 6 18.60 24.29 1.87
CA HIS A 6 18.53 22.92 2.39
C HIS A 6 18.03 22.91 3.84
N GLU A 7 18.61 23.75 4.69
CA GLU A 7 18.31 23.83 6.11
C GLU A 7 16.83 24.16 6.39
N TYR A 8 16.26 25.09 5.60
CA TYR A 8 14.83 25.41 5.73
C TYR A 8 13.95 24.20 5.40
N VAL A 9 14.27 23.47 4.33
CA VAL A 9 13.50 22.31 3.91
C VAL A 9 13.65 21.15 4.91
N LYS A 10 14.84 20.96 5.46
CA LYS A 10 15.09 19.96 6.49
C LYS A 10 14.22 20.21 7.73
N ASN A 11 14.29 21.44 8.27
CA ASN A 11 13.48 21.83 9.43
C ASN A 11 11.97 21.69 9.18
N LEU A 12 11.51 21.99 7.96
CA LEU A 12 10.10 21.85 7.59
C LEU A 12 9.60 20.40 7.73
N PHE A 13 10.39 19.41 7.29
CA PHE A 13 10.03 18.00 7.41
C PHE A 13 10.17 17.50 8.85
N GLU A 14 11.27 17.84 9.51
CA GLU A 14 11.58 17.36 10.87
C GLU A 14 10.57 17.86 11.90
N LYS A 15 10.03 19.09 11.73
CA LYS A 15 8.97 19.64 12.58
C LYS A 15 7.71 18.78 12.62
N GLU A 16 7.45 18.00 11.58
CA GLU A 16 6.29 17.10 11.48
C GLU A 16 6.67 15.62 11.65
N GLY A 17 7.88 15.33 12.15
CA GLY A 17 8.34 13.96 12.39
C GLY A 17 8.78 13.20 11.13
N TYR A 18 9.06 13.91 10.03
CA TYR A 18 9.63 13.32 8.82
C TYR A 18 11.14 13.47 8.81
N ARG A 19 11.84 12.42 8.38
CA ARG A 19 13.30 12.42 8.24
C ARG A 19 13.72 12.58 6.78
N LEU A 20 14.53 13.58 6.47
CA LEU A 20 15.18 13.67 5.15
C LEU A 20 16.24 12.57 5.00
N LEU A 21 16.25 11.91 3.84
CA LEU A 21 17.24 10.89 3.47
C LEU A 21 18.12 11.34 2.29
N SER A 22 17.88 12.53 1.74
CA SER A 22 18.68 13.11 0.66
C SER A 22 18.73 14.62 0.79
N GLU A 23 19.79 15.24 0.28
CA GLU A 23 19.90 16.68 0.24
C GLU A 23 18.95 17.34 -0.75
N TYR A 24 18.38 18.48 -0.36
CA TYR A 24 17.67 19.36 -1.28
C TYR A 24 18.64 20.10 -2.22
N LYS A 25 18.49 19.87 -3.53
CA LYS A 25 19.31 20.53 -4.55
C LYS A 25 18.63 21.78 -5.12
N ASN A 26 17.37 21.65 -5.53
CA ASN A 26 16.56 22.74 -6.09
C ASN A 26 15.07 22.37 -6.18
N ARG A 27 14.21 23.32 -6.55
CA ARG A 27 12.75 23.10 -6.70
C ARG A 27 12.37 22.07 -7.77
N ARG A 28 13.29 21.76 -8.68
CA ARG A 28 13.11 20.79 -9.78
C ARG A 28 13.60 19.37 -9.41
N THR A 29 14.01 19.14 -8.16
CA THR A 29 14.39 17.81 -7.67
C THR A 29 13.47 17.36 -6.55
N LYS A 30 13.00 16.11 -6.63
CA LYS A 30 12.32 15.44 -5.51
C LYS A 30 13.32 15.14 -4.40
N ILE A 31 12.85 15.21 -3.16
CA ILE A 31 13.60 14.86 -1.97
C ILE A 31 13.15 13.47 -1.50
N LYS A 32 14.11 12.62 -1.17
CA LYS A 32 13.90 11.35 -0.49
C LYS A 32 13.66 11.60 1.00
N TYR A 33 12.59 11.05 1.54
CA TYR A 33 12.24 11.18 2.95
C TYR A 33 11.70 9.86 3.52
N ARG A 34 11.70 9.76 4.85
CA ARG A 34 11.03 8.70 5.62
C ARG A 34 9.96 9.33 6.51
N CYS A 35 8.74 8.80 6.47
CA CYS A 35 7.67 9.23 7.38
C CYS A 35 7.70 8.46 8.72
N ILE A 36 6.84 8.85 9.67
CA ILE A 36 6.72 8.21 10.99
C ILE A 36 6.35 6.71 10.91
N ASN A 37 5.62 6.30 9.87
CA ASN A 37 5.29 4.90 9.60
C ASN A 37 6.40 4.17 8.80
N ASN A 38 7.63 4.69 8.81
CA ASN A 38 8.80 4.14 8.12
C ASN A 38 8.73 4.01 6.59
N HIS A 39 7.69 4.51 5.93
CA HIS A 39 7.64 4.53 4.46
C HIS A 39 8.71 5.46 3.89
N VAL A 40 9.48 4.96 2.91
CA VAL A 40 10.52 5.73 2.21
C VAL A 40 10.01 6.13 0.84
N ARG A 41 9.89 7.44 0.60
CA ARG A 41 9.28 8.00 -0.62
C ARG A 41 10.04 9.23 -1.12
N TYR A 42 9.63 9.68 -2.30
CA TYR A 42 10.11 10.90 -2.93
C TYR A 42 8.98 11.90 -3.08
N MET A 43 9.24 13.18 -2.81
CA MET A 43 8.23 14.25 -2.95
C MET A 43 8.89 15.58 -3.29
N TRP A 44 8.14 16.45 -3.94
CA TRP A 44 8.56 17.83 -4.17
C TRP A 44 8.43 18.63 -2.87
N PRO A 45 9.42 19.42 -2.44
CA PRO A 45 9.27 20.23 -1.23
C PRO A 45 8.11 21.25 -1.31
N ALA A 46 7.72 21.68 -2.51
CA ALA A 46 6.52 22.49 -2.71
C ALA A 46 5.24 21.74 -2.32
N ASP A 47 5.14 20.45 -2.63
CA ASP A 47 3.99 19.61 -2.26
C ASP A 47 3.87 19.51 -0.73
N PHE A 48 5.00 19.29 -0.04
CA PHE A 48 5.01 19.25 1.43
C PHE A 48 4.55 20.58 2.03
N LYS A 49 5.01 21.70 1.47
CA LYS A 49 4.54 23.04 1.87
C LYS A 49 3.04 23.24 1.62
N ASN A 50 2.50 22.64 0.56
CA ASN A 50 1.08 22.70 0.22
C ASN A 50 0.21 21.69 1.01
N GLY A 51 0.76 21.02 2.04
CA GLY A 51 0.00 20.11 2.90
C GLY A 51 0.00 18.65 2.45
N ILE A 52 0.69 18.30 1.35
CA ILE A 52 0.79 16.90 0.92
C ILE A 52 1.75 16.15 1.84
N ARG A 53 1.36 14.93 2.24
CA ARG A 53 2.09 14.07 3.15
C ARG A 53 2.39 12.71 2.51
N CYS A 54 2.80 11.74 3.33
CA CYS A 54 3.10 10.40 2.84
C CYS A 54 1.91 9.78 2.11
N ALA A 55 2.02 9.65 0.78
CA ALA A 55 0.98 9.07 -0.07
C ALA A 55 0.64 7.61 0.32
N GLU A 56 1.58 6.89 0.93
CA GLU A 56 1.35 5.53 1.40
C GLU A 56 0.52 5.52 2.67
N CYS A 57 0.82 6.40 3.64
CA CYS A 57 -0.04 6.61 4.81
C CYS A 57 -1.45 7.07 4.41
N ALA A 58 -1.56 7.90 3.38
CA ALA A 58 -2.84 8.38 2.86
C ALA A 58 -3.58 7.35 1.98
N GLY A 59 -3.01 6.18 1.73
CA GLY A 59 -3.62 5.14 0.88
C GLY A 59 -3.70 5.50 -0.61
N LEU A 60 -2.99 6.53 -1.07
CA LEU A 60 -3.03 7.05 -2.44
C LEU A 60 -2.10 6.30 -3.41
N VAL A 61 -1.23 5.44 -2.90
CA VAL A 61 -0.32 4.63 -3.74
C VAL A 61 -1.13 3.57 -4.47
N LYS A 62 -1.00 3.51 -5.81
CA LYS A 62 -1.58 2.44 -6.61
C LYS A 62 -1.09 1.10 -6.10
N LYS A 63 -2.03 0.25 -5.68
CA LYS A 63 -1.72 -1.10 -5.23
C LYS A 63 -1.28 -1.92 -6.44
N ASN A 64 -0.19 -2.66 -6.28
CA ASN A 64 0.28 -3.64 -7.25
C ASN A 64 0.01 -5.05 -6.70
N ILE A 65 0.18 -6.06 -7.53
CA ILE A 65 -0.05 -7.45 -7.14
C ILE A 65 0.83 -7.87 -5.95
N ASN A 66 2.06 -7.37 -5.86
CA ASN A 66 2.99 -7.70 -4.76
C ASN A 66 2.50 -7.21 -3.40
N PHE A 67 1.95 -5.98 -3.36
CA PHE A 67 1.30 -5.46 -2.16
C PHE A 67 0.12 -6.32 -1.74
N ILE A 68 -0.74 -6.71 -2.68
CA ILE A 68 -1.90 -7.57 -2.37
C ILE A 68 -1.43 -8.94 -1.86
N LYS A 69 -0.38 -9.48 -2.47
CA LYS A 69 0.22 -10.75 -2.07
C LYS A 69 0.78 -10.69 -0.65
N SER A 70 1.46 -9.61 -0.26
CA SER A 70 1.94 -9.46 1.11
C SER A 70 0.80 -9.35 2.12
N GLU A 71 -0.25 -8.60 1.80
CA GLU A 71 -1.44 -8.44 2.67
C GLU A 71 -2.16 -9.78 2.88
N PHE A 72 -2.30 -10.59 1.83
CA PHE A 72 -2.90 -11.91 1.93
C PHE A 72 -2.04 -12.84 2.79
N ALA A 73 -0.72 -12.78 2.62
CA ALA A 73 0.23 -13.62 3.36
C ALA A 73 0.25 -13.33 4.87
N VAL A 74 -0.01 -12.09 5.30
CA VAL A 74 -0.12 -11.74 6.74
C VAL A 74 -1.17 -12.59 7.45
N GLU A 75 -2.25 -12.95 6.75
CA GLU A 75 -3.33 -13.79 7.29
C GLU A 75 -3.26 -15.26 6.82
N GLY A 76 -2.14 -15.69 6.24
CA GLY A 76 -1.95 -17.06 5.76
C GLY A 76 -2.69 -17.39 4.46
N TYR A 77 -3.15 -16.40 3.71
CA TYR A 77 -3.75 -16.61 2.39
C TYR A 77 -2.67 -16.66 1.29
N ILE A 78 -2.89 -17.52 0.30
CA ILE A 78 -2.02 -17.64 -0.87
C ILE A 78 -2.72 -17.04 -2.08
N LEU A 79 -2.14 -15.98 -2.65
CA LEU A 79 -2.64 -15.38 -3.89
C LEU A 79 -2.16 -16.18 -5.12
N LEU A 80 -3.08 -16.64 -5.95
CA LEU A 80 -2.79 -17.39 -7.18
C LEU A 80 -2.83 -16.51 -8.45
N THR A 81 -3.55 -15.40 -8.42
CA THR A 81 -3.56 -14.43 -9.51
C THR A 81 -2.20 -13.71 -9.60
N THR A 82 -1.66 -13.59 -10.81
CA THR A 82 -0.34 -12.98 -11.09
C THR A 82 -0.40 -11.48 -11.42
N ASP A 83 -1.56 -10.99 -11.86
CA ASP A 83 -1.72 -9.63 -12.35
C ASP A 83 -2.91 -8.91 -11.71
N TYR A 84 -2.71 -7.63 -11.39
CA TYR A 84 -3.72 -6.79 -10.75
C TYR A 84 -4.05 -5.56 -11.60
N ILE A 85 -5.30 -5.49 -12.04
CA ILE A 85 -5.87 -4.45 -12.88
C ILE A 85 -6.57 -3.39 -12.00
N ASN A 86 -7.53 -3.83 -11.17
CA ASN A 86 -8.34 -2.94 -10.34
C ASN A 86 -9.01 -3.68 -9.16
N ALA A 87 -9.63 -2.92 -8.25
CA ALA A 87 -10.18 -3.44 -7.00
C ALA A 87 -11.41 -4.35 -7.15
N HIS A 88 -12.05 -4.33 -8.32
CA HIS A 88 -13.22 -5.17 -8.64
C HIS A 88 -12.84 -6.47 -9.37
N GLN A 89 -11.60 -6.59 -9.82
CA GLN A 89 -11.07 -7.84 -10.39
C GLN A 89 -11.23 -8.98 -9.39
N LYS A 90 -11.67 -10.14 -9.90
CA LYS A 90 -11.67 -11.39 -9.13
C LYS A 90 -10.23 -11.91 -9.04
N LEU A 91 -9.73 -12.01 -7.82
CA LEU A 91 -8.42 -12.54 -7.48
C LEU A 91 -8.59 -13.97 -6.94
N LYS A 92 -7.97 -14.94 -7.60
CA LYS A 92 -7.98 -16.33 -7.18
C LYS A 92 -7.00 -16.49 -6.03
N CYS A 93 -7.44 -17.08 -4.92
CA CYS A 93 -6.62 -17.31 -3.74
C CYS A 93 -6.98 -18.59 -2.99
N ILE A 94 -6.11 -19.02 -2.09
CA ILE A 94 -6.29 -20.15 -1.18
C ILE A 94 -6.32 -19.60 0.25
N CYS A 95 -7.32 -19.98 1.05
CA CYS A 95 -7.37 -19.63 2.46
C CYS A 95 -6.56 -20.61 3.34
N PRO A 96 -6.32 -20.29 4.62
CA PRO A 96 -5.65 -21.22 5.56
C PRO A 96 -6.32 -22.59 5.66
N ASN A 97 -7.65 -22.65 5.52
CA ASN A 97 -8.43 -23.91 5.48
C ASN A 97 -8.43 -24.59 4.10
N ARG A 98 -7.51 -24.20 3.21
CA ARG A 98 -7.29 -24.78 1.87
C ARG A 98 -8.43 -24.63 0.87
N HIS A 99 -9.44 -23.81 1.15
CA HIS A 99 -10.45 -23.49 0.14
C HIS A 99 -9.85 -22.63 -0.97
N VAL A 100 -10.06 -23.04 -2.22
CA VAL A 100 -9.70 -22.27 -3.41
C VAL A 100 -10.91 -21.46 -3.85
N TYR A 101 -10.77 -20.13 -3.92
CA TYR A 101 -11.92 -19.26 -4.20
C TYR A 101 -11.49 -17.93 -4.82
N ASN A 102 -12.48 -17.15 -5.27
CA ASN A 102 -12.25 -15.81 -5.81
C ASN A 102 -12.62 -14.75 -4.77
N MET A 103 -11.71 -13.81 -4.55
CA MET A 103 -11.88 -12.64 -3.69
C MET A 103 -11.69 -11.36 -4.50
N ARG A 104 -12.42 -10.29 -4.21
CA ARG A 104 -12.13 -8.95 -4.77
C ARG A 104 -11.30 -8.17 -3.77
N TRP A 105 -10.34 -7.39 -4.24
CA TRP A 105 -9.53 -6.56 -3.36
C TRP A 105 -10.40 -5.57 -2.54
N ALA A 106 -11.42 -4.96 -3.15
CA ALA A 106 -12.36 -4.08 -2.43
C ALA A 106 -13.07 -4.78 -1.25
N MET A 107 -13.41 -6.07 -1.40
CA MET A 107 -14.07 -6.86 -0.35
C MET A 107 -13.08 -7.22 0.76
N TRP A 108 -11.85 -7.55 0.40
CA TRP A 108 -10.78 -7.78 1.37
C TRP A 108 -10.56 -6.56 2.29
N GLN A 109 -10.54 -5.36 1.70
CA GLN A 109 -10.41 -4.09 2.44
C GLN A 109 -11.60 -3.80 3.37
N GLN A 110 -12.78 -4.34 3.07
CA GLN A 110 -13.97 -4.23 3.92
C GLN A 110 -14.02 -5.30 5.03
N GLY A 111 -12.98 -6.14 5.14
CA GLY A 111 -12.89 -7.19 6.17
C GLY A 111 -13.45 -8.55 5.76
N HIS A 112 -13.92 -8.71 4.51
CA HIS A 112 -14.37 -10.02 4.05
C HIS A 112 -13.21 -10.99 3.89
N ARG A 113 -13.46 -12.24 4.27
CA ARG A 113 -12.52 -13.35 4.16
C ARG A 113 -13.16 -14.51 3.41
N CYS A 114 -12.62 -15.72 3.55
CA CYS A 114 -13.12 -16.89 2.85
C CYS A 114 -14.62 -17.13 3.14
N ALA A 115 -15.46 -16.98 2.11
CA ALA A 115 -16.90 -17.17 2.21
C ALA A 115 -17.28 -18.61 2.61
N TYR A 116 -16.43 -19.59 2.25
CA TYR A 116 -16.60 -20.98 2.67
C TYR A 116 -16.37 -21.15 4.18
N CYS A 117 -15.32 -20.55 4.72
CA CYS A 117 -15.08 -20.55 6.17
C CYS A 117 -16.20 -19.84 6.95
N ALA A 118 -16.80 -18.81 6.35
CA ALA A 118 -17.92 -18.08 6.96
C ALA A 118 -19.28 -18.79 6.82
N GLY A 119 -19.35 -19.95 6.14
CA GLY A 119 -20.61 -20.67 5.91
C GLY A 119 -21.57 -19.99 4.91
N ILE A 120 -21.10 -18.97 4.18
CA ILE A 120 -21.91 -18.18 3.23
C ILE A 120 -21.78 -18.77 1.81
N GLY A 121 -20.60 -19.28 1.47
CA GLY A 121 -20.32 -19.86 0.15
C GLY A 121 -20.72 -21.33 0.06
N LYS A 122 -21.30 -21.75 -1.06
CA LYS A 122 -21.51 -23.17 -1.39
C LYS A 122 -20.20 -23.78 -1.91
N PRO A 123 -19.53 -24.68 -1.18
CA PRO A 123 -18.23 -25.23 -1.60
C PRO A 123 -18.34 -25.88 -2.98
N ASP A 124 -17.42 -25.55 -3.89
CA ASP A 124 -17.13 -26.40 -5.04
C ASP A 124 -16.32 -27.57 -4.47
N ILE A 125 -16.97 -28.72 -4.30
CA ILE A 125 -16.42 -29.93 -3.67
C ILE A 125 -15.37 -30.50 -4.62
N LYS A 126 -14.19 -29.88 -4.64
CA LYS A 126 -12.96 -30.49 -5.13
C LYS A 126 -12.02 -30.50 -3.95
N PHE A 127 -11.46 -31.67 -3.65
CA PHE A 127 -10.54 -31.97 -2.55
C PHE A 127 -11.19 -32.46 -1.25
N ILE A 128 -11.92 -33.58 -1.34
CA ILE A 128 -11.65 -34.70 -0.42
C ILE A 128 -10.57 -35.54 -1.11
N LYS A 129 -9.40 -35.65 -0.49
CA LYS A 129 -8.41 -36.69 -0.79
C LYS A 129 -8.30 -37.53 0.47
#